data_AF-A0AAV6AUF4-F1
#
_entry.id   AF-A0AAV6AUF4-F1
#
_cell.length_a   1.000
_cell.length_b   1.000
_cell.length_c   1.000
_cell.angle_alpha   90.00
_cell.angle_beta   90.00
_cell.angle_gamma   90.00
#
_symmetry.space_group_name_H-M   'P 1'
#
loop_
_entity.id
_entity.type
_entity.pdbx_description
1 polymer ?
#
loop_
_entity_poly.entity_id
_entity_poly.type
_entity_poly.pdbx_seq_one_letter_code
_entity_poly.pdbx_strand_id
1 'polypeptide(L)'
;LIDLVLDAQGNVILAGSGADDYLTLKIQTALPEIPTYRFTSIAFTNGNVQLTWTPAPGLMLQRTTSLIPPDWQTVSGSTNTNRIVVPATGASGFFQLAKP
;
A
#
# COMPACT_ATOMS: atom_id res chain seq x y z
N LEU A 1 -27.84 32.37 -2.43
CA LEU A 1 -26.44 32.24 -1.98
C LEU A 1 -26.47 31.24 -0.84
N ILE A 2 -25.83 30.09 -1.02
CA ILE A 2 -25.72 29.07 0.03
C ILE A 2 -24.32 29.23 0.61
N ASP A 3 -24.24 29.66 1.87
CA ASP A 3 -22.97 29.75 2.58
C ASP A 3 -22.80 28.51 3.47
N LEU A 4 -21.58 27.98 3.48
CA LEU A 4 -21.18 26.92 4.41
C LEU A 4 -20.59 27.58 5.65
N VAL A 5 -21.20 27.35 6.80
CA VAL A 5 -20.75 27.90 8.10
C VAL A 5 -20.51 26.74 9.07
N LEU A 6 -19.55 26.89 9.97
CA LEU A 6 -19.35 25.94 11.08
C LEU A 6 -19.94 26.52 12.36
N ASP A 7 -20.51 25.65 13.22
CA ASP A 7 -20.90 26.04 14.57
C ASP A 7 -19.70 26.09 15.53
N ALA A 8 -19.95 26.49 16.78
CA ALA A 8 -18.92 26.58 17.81
C ALA A 8 -18.31 25.23 18.23
N GLN A 9 -18.95 24.12 17.83
CA GLN A 9 -18.51 22.74 18.06
C GLN A 9 -17.82 22.15 16.81
N GLY A 10 -17.77 22.88 15.69
CA GLY A 10 -17.16 22.46 14.43
C GLY A 10 -18.10 21.66 13.51
N ASN A 11 -19.40 21.62 13.79
CA ASN A 11 -20.38 20.99 12.90
C ASN A 11 -20.69 21.90 11.71
N VAL A 12 -20.97 21.31 10.56
CA VAL A 12 -21.39 22.04 9.36
C VAL A 12 -22.86 22.46 9.49
N ILE A 13 -23.12 23.77 9.48
CA ILE A 13 -24.46 24.36 9.36
C ILE A 13 -24.67 24.81 7.91
N LEU A 14 -25.83 24.48 7.39
CA LEU A 14 -26.28 24.90 6.07
C LEU A 14 -27.39 25.93 6.26
N ALA A 15 -27.11 27.19 5.92
CA ALA A 15 -28.08 28.27 6.02
C ALA A 15 -28.33 28.84 4.62
N GLY A 16 -29.59 28.74 4.16
CA GLY A 16 -30.04 29.27 2.88
C GLY A 16 -31.56 29.25 2.83
N SER A 17 -32.15 30.25 2.19
CA SER A 17 -33.59 30.28 1.91
C SER A 17 -33.79 30.62 0.43
N GLY A 18 -34.21 29.64 -0.35
CA GLY A 18 -34.47 29.74 -1.78
C GLY A 18 -35.40 28.61 -2.18
N ALA A 19 -36.41 28.89 -3.00
CA ALA A 19 -37.47 27.93 -3.31
C ALA A 19 -36.99 26.74 -4.19
N ASP A 20 -35.87 26.89 -4.91
CA ASP A 20 -35.41 25.94 -5.93
C ASP A 20 -33.92 25.55 -5.82
N ASP A 21 -33.27 25.81 -4.67
CA ASP A 21 -31.85 25.55 -4.46
C ASP A 21 -31.63 24.14 -3.88
N TYR A 22 -30.89 23.27 -4.58
CA TYR A 22 -30.50 21.95 -4.09
C TYR A 22 -29.03 21.94 -3.63
N LEU A 23 -28.81 21.45 -2.40
CA LEU A 23 -27.47 21.11 -1.91
C LEU A 23 -27.25 19.60 -2.01
N THR A 24 -26.13 19.19 -2.63
CA THR A 24 -25.70 17.80 -2.61
C THR A 24 -24.56 17.61 -1.61
N LEU A 25 -24.80 16.88 -0.53
CA LEU A 25 -23.77 16.44 0.40
C LEU A 25 -23.31 15.02 0.04
N LYS A 26 -22.04 14.87 -0.35
CA LYS A 26 -21.39 13.56 -0.48
C LYS A 26 -20.59 13.27 0.78
N ILE A 27 -21.15 12.48 1.67
CA ILE A 27 -20.43 11.98 2.85
C ILE A 27 -19.70 10.72 2.43
N GLN A 28 -18.38 10.76 2.45
CA GLN A 28 -17.57 9.57 2.23
C GLN A 28 -17.39 8.84 3.57
N THR A 29 -18.20 7.81 3.79
CA THR A 29 -18.22 7.02 5.04
C THR A 29 -17.11 5.96 5.10
N ALA A 30 -16.40 5.74 3.99
CA ALA A 30 -15.24 4.87 3.93
C ALA A 30 -14.06 5.62 3.32
N LEU A 31 -12.97 5.74 4.08
CA LEU A 31 -11.68 6.04 3.48
C LEU A 31 -11.30 4.85 2.59
N PRO A 32 -10.77 5.06 1.38
CA PRO A 32 -10.26 3.95 0.57
C PRO A 32 -9.25 3.18 1.41
N GLU A 33 -9.42 1.87 1.53
CA GLU A 33 -8.42 1.01 2.18
C GLU A 33 -7.09 1.20 1.43
N ILE A 34 -6.11 1.82 2.07
CA ILE A 34 -4.75 1.86 1.52
C ILE A 34 -4.24 0.42 1.63
N PRO A 35 -3.97 -0.28 0.52
CA PRO A 35 -3.55 -1.66 0.61
C PRO A 35 -2.20 -1.71 1.32
N THR A 36 -2.13 -2.40 2.46
CA THR A 36 -0.88 -2.53 3.20
C THR A 36 -0.05 -3.64 2.59
N TYR A 37 0.92 -3.29 1.74
CA TYR A 37 1.87 -4.25 1.20
C TYR A 37 2.88 -4.62 2.28
N ARG A 38 2.86 -5.87 2.72
CA ARG A 38 3.79 -6.35 3.73
C ARG A 38 4.15 -7.81 3.51
N PHE A 39 5.33 -8.19 3.98
CA PHE A 39 5.64 -9.60 4.19
C PHE A 39 4.69 -10.17 5.25
N THR A 40 4.08 -11.30 4.94
CA THR A 40 3.22 -12.07 5.83
C THR A 40 3.95 -13.28 6.42
N SER A 41 5.02 -13.74 5.76
CA SER A 41 5.89 -14.80 6.27
C SER A 41 7.30 -14.67 5.72
N ILE A 42 8.27 -14.92 6.59
CA ILE A 42 9.70 -15.07 6.26
C ILE A 42 10.16 -16.35 6.96
N ALA A 43 10.49 -17.39 6.21
CA ALA A 43 10.88 -18.68 6.74
C ALA A 43 12.23 -19.12 6.18
N PHE A 44 13.11 -19.62 7.05
CA PHE A 44 14.38 -20.22 6.64
C PHE A 44 14.26 -21.74 6.68
N THR A 45 14.52 -22.41 5.56
CA THR A 45 14.45 -23.88 5.48
C THR A 45 15.38 -24.41 4.41
N ASN A 46 16.16 -25.46 4.73
CA ASN A 46 17.06 -26.14 3.80
C ASN A 46 18.00 -25.19 3.02
N GLY A 47 18.57 -24.20 3.70
CA GLY A 47 19.47 -23.22 3.06
C GLY A 47 18.77 -22.23 2.12
N ASN A 48 17.44 -22.11 2.20
CA ASN A 48 16.65 -21.16 1.44
C ASN A 48 15.86 -20.24 2.36
N VAL A 49 15.57 -19.03 1.86
CA VAL A 49 14.60 -18.11 2.45
C VAL A 49 13.33 -18.18 1.62
N GLN A 50 12.22 -18.54 2.25
CA GLN A 50 10.89 -18.41 1.69
C GLN A 50 10.27 -17.09 2.16
N LEU A 51 9.95 -16.23 1.20
CA LEU A 51 9.28 -14.95 1.42
C LEU A 51 7.85 -15.04 0.91
N THR A 52 6.89 -14.63 1.75
CA THR A 52 5.47 -14.53 1.39
C THR A 52 4.96 -13.16 1.76
N TRP A 53 4.12 -12.57 0.91
CA TRP A 53 3.55 -11.23 1.11
C TRP A 53 2.05 -11.19 0.80
N THR A 54 1.42 -10.06 1.14
CA THR A 54 0.02 -9.77 0.81
C THR A 54 -0.19 -9.79 -0.71
N PRO A 55 -1.11 -10.62 -1.25
CA PRO A 55 -1.40 -10.64 -2.68
C PRO A 55 -1.89 -9.27 -3.17
N ALA A 56 -1.24 -8.73 -4.20
CA ALA A 56 -1.64 -7.48 -4.82
C ALA A 56 -1.25 -7.47 -6.31
N PRO A 57 -2.14 -7.07 -7.24
CA PRO A 57 -1.80 -6.94 -8.64
C PRO A 57 -0.62 -5.99 -8.87
N GLY A 58 0.33 -6.44 -9.69
CA GLY A 58 1.54 -5.69 -10.03
C GLY A 58 2.60 -5.61 -8.93
N LEU A 59 2.41 -6.23 -7.76
CA LEU A 59 3.43 -6.23 -6.72
C LEU A 59 4.50 -7.30 -7.01
N MET A 60 5.77 -6.90 -7.04
CA MET A 60 6.91 -7.78 -7.28
C MET A 60 7.96 -7.69 -6.16
N LEU A 61 8.84 -8.68 -6.09
CA LEU A 61 9.94 -8.70 -5.15
C LEU A 61 11.23 -8.21 -5.81
N GLN A 62 11.92 -7.29 -5.16
CA GLN A 62 13.26 -6.85 -5.55
C GLN A 62 14.29 -7.26 -4.49
N ARG A 63 15.53 -7.44 -4.94
CA ARG A 63 16.68 -7.79 -4.11
C ARG A 63 17.86 -6.87 -4.44
N THR A 64 18.65 -6.53 -3.42
CA THR A 64 19.99 -5.94 -3.55
C THR A 64 20.97 -6.65 -2.60
N THR A 65 22.26 -6.57 -2.90
CA THR A 65 23.35 -7.06 -2.03
C THR A 65 23.94 -5.94 -1.15
N SER A 66 23.69 -4.68 -1.47
CA SER A 66 24.14 -3.50 -0.70
C SER A 66 23.01 -2.49 -0.56
N LEU A 67 22.99 -1.77 0.56
CA LEU A 67 22.15 -0.58 0.75
C LEU A 67 22.90 0.72 0.42
N ILE A 68 24.19 0.65 0.05
CA ILE A 68 25.05 1.79 -0.19
C ILE A 68 25.96 1.53 -1.41
N PRO A 69 25.70 2.15 -2.58
CA PRO A 69 24.37 2.52 -3.05
C PRO A 69 23.54 1.26 -3.36
N PRO A 70 22.19 1.32 -3.26
CA PRO A 70 21.37 0.17 -3.59
C PRO A 70 21.22 0.00 -5.11
N ASP A 71 21.39 -1.24 -5.59
CA ASP A 71 21.07 -1.65 -6.95
C ASP A 71 19.96 -2.71 -6.90
N TRP A 72 18.71 -2.23 -6.88
CA TRP A 72 17.53 -3.09 -6.72
C TRP A 72 17.19 -3.81 -8.03
N GLN A 73 17.31 -5.12 -8.00
CA GLN A 73 17.02 -5.99 -9.14
C GLN A 73 15.78 -6.84 -8.86
N THR A 74 14.91 -6.98 -9.85
CA THR A 74 13.71 -7.84 -9.73
C THR A 74 14.10 -9.29 -9.57
N VAL A 75 13.53 -9.96 -8.58
CA VAL A 75 13.71 -11.40 -8.38
C VAL A 75 12.86 -12.14 -9.43
N SER A 76 13.52 -12.95 -10.25
CA SER A 76 12.86 -13.72 -11.31
C SER A 76 11.71 -14.57 -10.77
N GLY A 77 10.57 -14.56 -11.45
CA GLY A 77 9.36 -15.28 -11.04
C GLY A 77 8.50 -14.58 -9.97
N SER A 78 8.86 -13.38 -9.52
CA SER A 78 8.10 -12.67 -8.47
C SER A 78 6.88 -11.87 -8.96
N THR A 79 6.72 -11.64 -10.27
CA THR A 79 5.75 -10.66 -10.84
C THR A 79 4.28 -11.07 -10.71
N ASN A 80 3.97 -12.37 -10.67
CA ASN A 80 2.59 -12.89 -10.65
C ASN A 80 2.37 -13.89 -9.50
N THR A 81 3.13 -13.73 -8.42
CA THR A 81 3.05 -14.57 -7.23
C THR A 81 3.08 -13.69 -5.99
N ASN A 82 2.65 -14.25 -4.86
CA ASN A 82 2.82 -13.64 -3.55
C ASN A 82 3.78 -14.43 -2.65
N ARG A 83 4.47 -15.42 -3.21
CA ARG A 83 5.41 -16.31 -2.53
C ARG A 83 6.59 -16.63 -3.44
N ILE A 84 7.79 -16.54 -2.91
CA ILE A 84 9.01 -16.99 -3.59
C ILE A 84 9.97 -17.65 -2.62
N VAL A 85 10.79 -18.56 -3.15
CA VAL A 85 11.89 -19.20 -2.43
C VAL A 85 13.18 -18.75 -3.09
N VAL A 86 14.08 -18.16 -2.31
CA VAL A 86 15.39 -17.73 -2.78
C VAL A 86 16.48 -18.49 -2.03
N PRO A 87 17.56 -18.93 -2.70
CA PRO A 87 18.71 -19.49 -2.00
C PRO A 87 19.31 -18.47 -1.03
N ALA A 88 19.62 -18.92 0.18
CA ALA A 88 20.32 -18.12 1.18
C ALA A 88 21.84 -18.13 0.91
N THR A 89 22.22 -17.82 -0.33
CA THR A 89 23.61 -17.84 -0.78
C THR A 89 24.22 -16.45 -0.58
N GLY A 90 25.27 -16.38 0.25
CA GLY A 90 26.05 -15.16 0.52
C GLY A 90 26.02 -14.71 1.98
N ALA A 91 26.76 -13.64 2.29
CA ALA A 91 26.84 -13.06 3.64
C ALA A 91 25.56 -12.28 4.02
N SER A 92 24.90 -11.64 3.06
CA SER A 92 23.66 -10.88 3.27
C SER A 92 22.89 -10.67 1.95
N GLY A 93 21.60 -10.37 2.08
CA GLY A 93 20.72 -9.94 0.98
C GLY A 93 19.55 -9.14 1.53
N PHE A 94 19.21 -8.04 0.86
CA PHE A 94 18.13 -7.15 1.26
C PHE A 94 16.98 -7.28 0.25
N PHE A 95 15.75 -7.19 0.75
CA PHE A 95 14.54 -7.44 -0.04
C PHE A 95 13.51 -6.34 0.19
N GLN A 96 12.82 -5.94 -0.87
CA GLN A 96 11.69 -5.02 -0.80
C GLN A 96 10.56 -5.45 -1.75
N LEU A 97 9.35 -5.00 -1.44
CA LEU A 97 8.20 -5.12 -2.33
C LEU A 97 8.08 -3.83 -3.14
N ALA A 98 7.95 -3.96 -4.46
CA ALA A 98 7.83 -2.83 -5.38
C ALA A 98 6.61 -3.01 -6.30
N LYS A 99 5.98 -1.90 -6.68
CA LYS A 99 5.12 -1.86 -7.86
C LYS A 99 5.93 -1.31 -9.03
N PRO A 100 5.71 -1.79 -10.27
CA PRO A 100 6.30 -1.20 -11.47
C PRO A 100 5.85 0.26 -11.64
#